data_AF-A0A7S7EUT5-F1
#
_entry.id   AF-A0A7S7EUT5-F1
#
_cell.length_a   1.000
_cell.length_b   1.000
_cell.length_c   1.000
_cell.angle_alpha   90.00
_cell.angle_beta   90.00
_cell.angle_gamma   90.00
#
_symmetry.space_group_name_H-M   'P 1'
#
loop_
_entity.id
_entity.type
_entity.pdbx_description
1 polymer ?
#
loop_
_entity_poly.entity_id
_entity_poly.type
_entity_poly.pdbx_seq_one_letter_code
_entity_poly.pdbx_strand_id
1 'polypeptide(L)'
;MGVDNITELNRSEAVRREQDQVKELLKRGAVRHYFLGPETIWTQESFGILVGGVLAVIFGGLIFPKLFFYSNNSEVLKMICWLMVAVGILLGIKGIRGMARESKRKDEPVSDQVFDEILQTDLERLTETAKSVLKESLPHLVNDEPIDEMETILVRGPRDYVHNVNLPLVWRLGSDGFLRYSNFSAMVLFFGKEKLYLYTSIFNTRNGISKFPHVYECPYRKIRSAGLEDRVLETVSQQNKSVVQNLRMFVIDSGDEEAEKLAVTVADYDAMRRLKGNIDYSKAEQAVKSIMNKISKLS
;
A
#
# COMPACT_ATOMS: atom_id res chain seq x y z
N MET A 1 12.16 17.15 42.94
CA MET A 1 11.61 17.86 41.76
C MET A 1 12.04 17.18 40.44
N GLY A 2 12.01 15.84 40.34
CA GLY A 2 12.48 15.13 39.13
C GLY A 2 11.56 14.02 38.61
N VAL A 3 10.49 13.70 39.34
CA VAL A 3 9.55 12.62 38.97
C VAL A 3 8.41 13.16 38.10
N ASP A 4 7.92 14.37 38.38
CA ASP A 4 6.83 14.98 37.61
C ASP A 4 7.23 15.27 36.15
N ASN A 5 8.48 15.71 35.91
CA ASN A 5 8.99 15.99 34.57
C ASN A 5 9.14 14.74 33.67
N ILE A 6 9.48 13.58 34.24
CA ILE A 6 9.59 12.32 33.47
C ILE A 6 8.19 11.83 33.07
N THR A 7 7.20 12.03 33.96
CA THR A 7 5.82 11.60 33.74
C THR A 7 5.13 12.46 32.68
N GLU A 8 5.39 13.77 32.67
CA GLU A 8 4.91 14.69 31.63
C GLU A 8 5.57 14.44 30.27
N LEU A 9 6.89 14.18 30.23
CA LEU A 9 7.61 13.85 29.00
C LEU A 9 7.03 12.58 28.36
N ASN A 10 6.90 11.50 29.15
CA ASN A 10 6.34 10.23 28.69
C ASN A 10 4.89 10.37 28.19
N ARG A 11 4.09 11.21 28.87
CA ARG A 11 2.70 11.50 28.45
C ARG A 11 2.67 12.28 27.13
N SER A 12 3.56 13.26 26.95
CA SER A 12 3.65 14.04 25.71
C SER A 12 4.08 13.18 24.51
N GLU A 13 5.02 12.25 24.72
CA GLU A 13 5.43 11.29 23.69
C GLU A 13 4.30 10.33 23.33
N ALA A 14 3.56 9.83 24.32
CA ALA A 14 2.44 8.94 24.08
C ALA A 14 1.35 9.62 23.23
N VAL A 15 0.97 10.85 23.58
CA VAL A 15 -0.02 11.63 22.81
C VAL A 15 0.47 11.88 21.39
N ARG A 16 1.76 12.18 21.20
CA ARG A 16 2.34 12.38 19.87
C ARG A 16 2.28 11.11 19.03
N ARG A 17 2.61 9.94 19.60
CA ARG A 17 2.51 8.64 18.91
C ARG A 17 1.08 8.32 18.51
N GLU A 18 0.10 8.57 19.38
CA GLU A 18 -1.32 8.38 19.05
C GLU A 18 -1.76 9.30 17.91
N GLN A 19 -1.37 10.58 17.94
CA GLN A 19 -1.66 11.52 16.86
C GLN A 19 -1.04 11.09 15.53
N ASP A 20 0.19 10.58 15.56
CA ASP A 20 0.87 10.10 14.36
C ASP A 20 0.22 8.82 13.81
N GLN A 21 -0.26 7.92 14.69
CA GLN A 21 -1.06 6.76 14.28
C GLN A 21 -2.39 7.17 13.65
N VAL A 22 -3.10 8.14 14.23
CA VAL A 22 -4.36 8.65 13.65
C VAL A 22 -4.11 9.29 12.29
N LYS A 23 -3.08 10.13 12.16
CA LYS A 23 -2.69 10.72 10.87
C LYS A 23 -2.37 9.64 9.84
N GLU A 24 -1.67 8.60 10.24
CA GLU A 24 -1.35 7.48 9.37
C GLU A 24 -2.61 6.75 8.89
N LEU A 25 -3.54 6.45 9.79
CA LEU A 25 -4.82 5.83 9.43
C LEU A 25 -5.63 6.70 8.46
N LEU A 26 -5.66 8.01 8.68
CA LEU A 26 -6.31 8.96 7.78
C LEU A 26 -5.65 8.98 6.39
N LYS A 27 -4.32 8.99 6.31
CA LYS A 27 -3.58 8.89 5.04
C LYS A 27 -3.92 7.60 4.29
N ARG A 28 -3.94 6.45 4.99
CA ARG A 28 -4.29 5.16 4.37
C ARG A 28 -5.76 5.11 3.93
N GLY A 29 -6.66 5.71 4.70
CA GLY A 29 -8.05 5.92 4.30
C GLY A 29 -8.14 6.72 3.00
N ALA A 30 -7.43 7.84 2.91
CA ALA A 30 -7.40 8.68 1.71
C ALA A 30 -6.84 7.94 0.49
N VAL A 31 -5.75 7.18 0.63
CA VAL A 31 -5.19 6.40 -0.49
C VAL A 31 -6.13 5.28 -0.94
N ARG A 32 -6.82 4.60 -0.02
CA ARG A 32 -7.83 3.60 -0.38
C ARG A 32 -8.99 4.24 -1.12
N HIS A 33 -9.49 5.37 -0.61
CA HIS A 33 -10.54 6.15 -1.24
C HIS A 33 -10.14 6.66 -2.64
N TYR A 34 -8.86 7.01 -2.81
CA TYR A 34 -8.30 7.38 -4.09
C TYR A 34 -8.37 6.23 -5.11
N PHE A 35 -7.98 5.01 -4.76
CA PHE A 35 -7.97 3.90 -5.73
C PHE A 35 -9.31 3.19 -5.89
N LEU A 36 -10.07 3.03 -4.81
CA LEU A 36 -11.28 2.20 -4.76
C LEU A 36 -12.57 3.03 -4.83
N GLY A 37 -12.46 4.35 -4.74
CA GLY A 37 -13.59 5.24 -4.58
C GLY A 37 -14.19 5.18 -3.18
N PRO A 38 -15.36 5.82 -2.97
CA PRO A 38 -16.12 5.70 -1.73
C PRO A 38 -16.44 4.27 -1.40
N GLU A 39 -16.33 3.95 -0.11
CA GLU A 39 -16.87 2.71 0.40
C GLU A 39 -18.34 2.64 -0.01
N THR A 40 -18.69 1.59 -0.76
CA THR A 40 -20.08 1.41 -1.16
C THR A 40 -20.97 1.39 0.08
N ILE A 41 -22.20 1.89 -0.02
CA ILE A 41 -23.16 1.91 1.10
C ILE A 41 -23.30 0.49 1.73
N TRP A 42 -23.07 -0.56 0.94
CA TRP A 42 -23.09 -1.97 1.32
C TRP A 42 -21.94 -2.44 2.23
N THR A 43 -20.82 -1.73 2.26
CA THR A 43 -19.64 -2.07 3.09
C THR A 43 -19.57 -1.27 4.39
N GLN A 44 -20.51 -0.35 4.59
CA GLN A 44 -20.53 0.54 5.75
C GLN A 44 -21.22 -0.10 6.97
N GLU A 45 -20.81 0.31 8.17
CA GLU A 45 -21.33 -0.19 9.45
C GLU A 45 -22.87 -0.06 9.53
N SER A 46 -23.43 1.01 8.96
CA SER A 46 -24.87 1.27 8.88
C SER A 46 -25.64 0.18 8.12
N PHE A 47 -25.04 -0.43 7.09
CA PHE A 47 -25.65 -1.57 6.38
C PHE A 47 -25.66 -2.83 7.25
N GLY A 48 -24.57 -3.12 7.97
CA GLY A 48 -24.52 -4.22 8.93
C GLY A 48 -25.58 -4.10 10.02
N ILE A 49 -25.77 -2.88 10.55
CA ILE A 49 -26.81 -2.57 11.53
C ILE A 49 -28.22 -2.77 10.93
N LEU A 50 -28.44 -2.35 9.69
CA LEU A 50 -29.72 -2.56 8.99
C LEU A 50 -30.03 -4.04 8.81
N VAL A 51 -29.08 -4.82 8.28
CA VAL A 51 -29.24 -6.26 8.06
C VAL A 51 -29.49 -6.98 9.38
N GLY A 52 -28.72 -6.66 10.43
CA GLY A 52 -28.94 -7.19 11.77
C GLY A 52 -30.33 -6.88 12.31
N GLY A 53 -30.83 -5.65 12.11
CA GLY A 53 -32.19 -5.25 12.47
C GLY A 53 -33.27 -6.03 11.73
N VAL A 54 -33.14 -6.17 10.40
CA VAL A 54 -34.06 -6.94 9.57
C VAL A 54 -34.10 -8.41 9.99
N LEU A 55 -32.92 -9.02 10.22
CA LEU A 55 -32.84 -10.40 10.70
C LEU A 55 -33.50 -10.56 12.07
N ALA A 56 -33.29 -9.63 13.01
CA ALA A 56 -33.93 -9.68 14.32
C ALA A 56 -35.47 -9.63 14.23
N VAL A 57 -36.03 -8.83 13.31
CA VAL A 57 -37.49 -8.79 13.05
C VAL A 57 -37.98 -10.08 12.42
N ILE A 58 -37.27 -10.64 11.44
CA ILE A 58 -37.65 -11.92 10.78
C ILE A 58 -37.61 -13.07 11.79
N PHE A 59 -36.52 -13.18 12.56
CA PHE A 59 -36.37 -14.25 13.54
C PHE A 59 -37.35 -14.10 14.70
N GLY A 60 -37.43 -12.91 15.32
CA GLY A 60 -38.32 -12.66 16.46
C GLY A 60 -39.81 -12.63 16.10
N GLY A 61 -40.16 -12.21 14.89
CA GLY A 61 -41.56 -12.01 14.47
C GLY A 61 -42.15 -13.15 13.64
N LEU A 62 -41.34 -13.88 12.89
CA LEU A 62 -41.84 -14.90 11.94
C LEU A 62 -41.34 -16.30 12.28
N ILE A 63 -40.04 -16.48 12.50
CA ILE A 63 -39.42 -17.82 12.61
C ILE A 63 -39.59 -18.41 14.02
N PHE A 64 -39.11 -17.72 15.05
CA PHE A 64 -39.22 -18.21 16.44
C PHE A 64 -40.67 -18.39 16.89
N PRO A 65 -41.59 -17.46 16.59
CA PRO A 65 -43.01 -17.67 16.85
C PRO A 65 -43.57 -18.95 16.22
N LYS A 66 -43.28 -19.21 14.94
CA LYS A 66 -43.80 -20.40 14.26
C LYS A 66 -43.19 -21.70 14.77
N LEU A 67 -41.89 -21.70 15.09
CA LEU A 67 -41.19 -22.91 15.55
C LEU A 67 -41.52 -23.28 17.00
N PHE A 68 -41.75 -22.30 17.86
CA PHE A 68 -41.84 -22.54 19.31
C PHE A 68 -43.24 -22.30 19.91
N PHE A 69 -44.18 -21.59 19.24
CA PHE A 69 -45.54 -21.46 19.77
C PHE A 69 -46.41 -22.71 19.64
N TYR A 70 -45.98 -23.71 18.87
CA TYR A 70 -46.63 -25.02 18.84
C TYR A 70 -46.21 -25.94 20.01
N SER A 71 -45.15 -25.61 20.73
CA SER A 71 -44.61 -26.40 21.85
C SER A 71 -44.75 -25.62 23.16
N ASN A 72 -45.90 -25.77 23.82
CA ASN A 72 -46.21 -25.34 25.19
C ASN A 72 -45.74 -23.92 25.61
N ASN A 73 -46.68 -22.98 25.57
CA ASN A 73 -46.56 -21.55 25.90
C ASN A 73 -45.64 -21.23 27.11
N SER A 74 -44.44 -20.77 26.81
CA SER A 74 -43.66 -19.93 27.72
C SER A 74 -43.99 -18.47 27.42
N GLU A 75 -44.73 -17.81 28.31
CA GLU A 75 -44.99 -16.36 28.26
C GLU A 75 -43.68 -15.55 28.16
N VAL A 76 -42.62 -16.06 28.79
CA VAL A 76 -41.28 -15.50 28.74
C VAL A 76 -40.73 -15.50 27.30
N LEU A 77 -40.95 -16.57 26.54
CA LEU A 77 -40.50 -16.65 25.15
C LEU A 77 -41.26 -15.67 24.24
N LYS A 78 -42.57 -15.44 24.50
CA LYS A 78 -43.35 -14.39 23.83
C LYS A 78 -42.73 -13.02 24.06
N MET A 79 -42.44 -12.69 25.31
CA MET A 79 -41.83 -11.42 25.67
C MET A 79 -40.46 -11.23 25.00
N ILE A 80 -39.61 -12.27 24.99
CA ILE A 80 -38.30 -12.23 24.33
C ILE A 80 -38.45 -12.01 22.81
N CYS A 81 -39.39 -12.70 22.15
CA CYS A 81 -39.64 -12.54 20.71
C CYS A 81 -40.08 -11.11 20.37
N TRP A 82 -41.03 -10.55 21.14
CA TRP A 82 -41.47 -9.16 20.96
C TRP A 82 -40.38 -8.14 21.24
N LEU A 83 -39.54 -8.38 22.26
CA LEU A 83 -38.38 -7.55 22.56
C LEU A 83 -37.38 -7.57 21.39
N MET A 84 -37.08 -8.74 20.83
CA MET A 84 -36.22 -8.87 19.66
C MET A 84 -36.76 -8.11 18.45
N VAL A 85 -38.07 -8.17 18.20
CA VAL A 85 -38.71 -7.40 17.12
C VAL A 85 -38.57 -5.90 17.38
N ALA A 86 -38.84 -5.43 18.60
CA ALA A 86 -38.71 -4.02 18.96
C ALA A 86 -37.27 -3.50 18.79
N VAL A 87 -36.28 -4.26 19.26
CA VAL A 87 -34.85 -3.96 19.07
C VAL A 87 -34.50 -3.98 17.57
N GLY A 88 -35.00 -4.98 16.83
CA GLY A 88 -34.78 -5.09 15.39
C GLY A 88 -35.32 -3.89 14.60
N ILE A 89 -36.51 -3.40 14.93
CA ILE A 89 -37.10 -2.18 14.34
C ILE A 89 -36.23 -0.96 14.65
N LEU A 90 -35.79 -0.80 15.90
CA LEU A 90 -34.93 0.32 16.29
C LEU A 90 -33.59 0.31 15.54
N LEU A 91 -32.96 -0.86 15.44
CA LEU A 91 -31.72 -1.05 14.66
C LEU A 91 -31.96 -0.80 13.17
N GLY A 92 -33.06 -1.28 12.60
CA GLY A 92 -33.43 -1.05 11.21
C GLY A 92 -33.60 0.44 10.90
N ILE A 93 -34.33 1.18 11.75
CA ILE A 93 -34.48 2.65 11.61
C ILE A 93 -33.12 3.35 11.74
N LYS A 94 -32.29 2.93 12.69
CA LYS A 94 -30.93 3.49 12.88
C LYS A 94 -30.06 3.24 11.64
N GLY A 95 -30.08 2.02 11.09
CA GLY A 95 -29.37 1.65 9.87
C GLY A 95 -29.82 2.46 8.65
N ILE A 96 -31.15 2.58 8.42
CA ILE A 96 -31.70 3.40 7.33
C ILE A 96 -31.29 4.87 7.48
N ARG A 97 -31.37 5.44 8.70
CA ARG A 97 -30.95 6.82 8.95
C ARG A 97 -29.45 7.03 8.75
N GLY A 98 -28.63 6.06 9.16
CA GLY A 98 -27.18 6.04 8.91
C GLY A 98 -26.89 6.07 7.41
N MET A 99 -27.44 5.10 6.68
CA MET A 99 -27.29 4.99 5.22
C MET A 99 -27.82 6.24 4.48
N ALA A 100 -28.93 6.84 4.92
CA ALA A 100 -29.47 8.06 4.32
C ALA A 100 -28.58 9.30 4.58
N ARG A 101 -27.89 9.36 5.72
CA ARG A 101 -26.95 10.42 6.04
C ARG A 101 -25.63 10.23 5.28
N GLU A 102 -25.17 8.99 5.17
CA GLU A 102 -23.98 8.60 4.42
C GLU A 102 -24.18 8.80 2.92
N SER A 103 -25.32 8.41 2.37
CA SER A 103 -25.68 8.68 0.96
C SER A 103 -25.72 10.17 0.61
N LYS A 104 -25.92 11.07 1.60
CA LYS A 104 -25.89 12.52 1.42
C LYS A 104 -24.49 13.12 1.61
N ARG A 105 -23.56 12.39 2.24
CA ARG A 105 -22.15 12.75 2.17
C ARG A 105 -21.69 12.42 0.76
N LYS A 106 -21.60 13.44 -0.09
CA LYS A 106 -20.79 13.35 -1.29
C LYS A 106 -19.38 13.12 -0.79
N ASP A 107 -18.95 11.87 -0.78
CA ASP A 107 -17.54 11.55 -0.60
C ASP A 107 -16.82 12.11 -1.82
N GLU A 108 -16.25 13.30 -1.65
CA GLU A 108 -15.48 13.93 -2.70
C GLU A 108 -14.32 13.01 -3.05
N PRO A 109 -14.10 12.71 -4.34
CA PRO A 109 -13.00 11.86 -4.74
C PRO A 109 -11.71 12.51 -4.25
N VAL A 110 -10.84 11.72 -3.62
CA VAL A 110 -9.49 12.22 -3.27
C VAL A 110 -8.82 12.69 -4.55
N SER A 111 -8.29 13.90 -4.51
CA SER A 111 -7.61 14.52 -5.65
C SER A 111 -6.26 13.88 -5.90
N ASP A 112 -5.77 14.00 -7.13
CA ASP A 112 -4.44 13.49 -7.51
C ASP A 112 -3.34 14.13 -6.66
N GLN A 113 -3.47 15.44 -6.36
CA GLN A 113 -2.52 16.20 -5.53
C GLN A 113 -2.40 15.62 -4.11
N VAL A 114 -3.52 15.33 -3.44
CA VAL A 114 -3.50 14.75 -2.09
C VAL A 114 -2.86 13.37 -2.11
N PHE A 115 -3.12 12.56 -3.14
CA PHE A 115 -2.45 11.27 -3.29
C PHE A 115 -0.94 11.43 -3.49
N ASP A 116 -0.51 12.34 -4.37
CA ASP A 116 0.89 12.56 -4.69
C ASP A 116 1.68 13.09 -3.48
N GLU A 117 1.07 13.94 -2.63
CA GLU A 117 1.66 14.40 -1.36
C GLU A 117 1.88 13.24 -0.37
N ILE A 118 0.89 12.36 -0.22
CA ILE A 118 0.99 11.18 0.64
C ILE A 118 2.07 10.25 0.11
N LEU A 119 2.07 10.00 -1.20
CA LEU A 119 3.05 9.15 -1.86
C LEU A 119 4.47 9.70 -1.68
N GLN A 120 4.68 11.01 -1.83
CA GLN A 120 5.99 11.63 -1.61
C GLN A 120 6.48 11.38 -0.17
N THR A 121 5.62 11.59 0.82
CA THR A 121 5.93 11.29 2.23
C THR A 121 6.30 9.82 2.43
N ASP A 122 5.62 8.91 1.75
CA ASP A 122 5.90 7.48 1.82
C ASP A 122 7.24 7.09 1.20
N LEU A 123 7.60 7.71 0.07
CA LEU A 123 8.88 7.47 -0.59
C LEU A 123 10.06 7.97 0.24
N GLU A 124 9.89 9.09 0.94
CA GLU A 124 10.89 9.60 1.89
C GLU A 124 11.07 8.63 3.06
N ARG A 125 9.98 8.17 3.68
CA ARG A 125 10.02 7.15 4.74
C ARG A 125 10.61 5.83 4.28
N LEU A 126 10.33 5.42 3.04
CA LEU A 126 10.90 4.20 2.46
C LEU A 126 12.41 4.35 2.27
N THR A 127 12.87 5.54 1.87
CA THR A 127 14.30 5.85 1.75
C THR A 127 15.00 5.81 3.11
N GLU A 128 14.39 6.38 4.15
CA GLU A 128 14.92 6.31 5.52
C GLU A 128 14.92 4.88 6.07
N THR A 129 13.89 4.09 5.77
CA THR A 129 13.84 2.66 6.11
C THR A 129 14.98 1.91 5.41
N ALA A 130 15.19 2.18 4.12
CA ALA A 130 16.27 1.59 3.35
C ALA A 130 17.65 1.89 3.96
N LYS A 131 17.88 3.15 4.39
CA LYS A 131 19.11 3.54 5.11
C LYS A 131 19.29 2.75 6.39
N SER A 132 18.26 2.65 7.24
CA SER A 132 18.34 1.90 8.50
C SER A 132 18.69 0.43 8.25
N VAL A 133 17.97 -0.21 7.33
CA VAL A 133 18.19 -1.62 6.99
C VAL A 133 19.59 -1.85 6.40
N LEU A 134 20.09 -0.94 5.58
CA LEU A 134 21.46 -0.98 5.05
C LEU A 134 22.50 -0.84 6.15
N LYS A 135 22.36 0.12 7.07
CA LYS A 135 23.28 0.30 8.22
C LYS A 135 23.32 -0.95 9.11
N GLU A 136 22.17 -1.56 9.35
CA GLU A 136 22.05 -2.80 10.13
C GLU A 136 22.68 -4.00 9.42
N SER A 137 22.47 -4.12 8.10
CA SER A 137 22.95 -5.24 7.30
C SER A 137 24.44 -5.14 6.93
N LEU A 138 24.96 -3.91 6.81
CA LEU A 138 26.33 -3.60 6.39
C LEU A 138 26.97 -2.62 7.38
N PRO A 139 27.45 -3.08 8.55
CA PRO A 139 27.91 -2.20 9.63
C PRO A 139 29.05 -1.26 9.26
N HIS A 140 29.84 -1.58 8.23
CA HIS A 140 30.92 -0.72 7.73
C HIS A 140 30.41 0.61 7.15
N LEU A 141 29.13 0.68 6.75
CA LEU A 141 28.48 1.91 6.29
C LEU A 141 28.25 2.96 7.38
N VAL A 142 28.48 2.62 8.65
CA VAL A 142 28.38 3.57 9.76
C VAL A 142 29.68 4.35 9.93
N ASN A 143 30.83 3.72 9.68
CA ASN A 143 32.14 4.26 10.04
C ASN A 143 33.00 4.64 8.82
N ASP A 144 33.02 3.79 7.78
CA ASP A 144 33.97 3.93 6.67
C ASP A 144 33.40 4.75 5.51
N GLU A 145 32.10 4.59 5.29
CA GLU A 145 31.38 5.21 4.18
C GLU A 145 29.97 5.63 4.62
N PRO A 146 29.82 6.81 5.25
CA PRO A 146 28.56 7.21 5.87
C PRO A 146 27.46 7.34 4.81
N ILE A 147 26.48 6.42 4.87
CA ILE A 147 25.36 6.36 3.92
C ILE A 147 24.50 7.63 3.91
N ASP A 148 24.52 8.42 4.98
CA ASP A 148 23.76 9.66 5.10
C ASP A 148 24.26 10.75 4.14
N GLU A 149 25.51 10.65 3.68
CA GLU A 149 26.15 11.59 2.74
C GLU A 149 26.05 11.12 1.27
N MET A 150 25.54 9.92 1.03
CA MET A 150 25.49 9.35 -0.31
C MET A 150 24.37 9.97 -1.14
N GLU A 151 24.67 10.26 -2.41
CA GLU A 151 23.62 10.53 -3.39
C GLU A 151 22.67 9.32 -3.43
N THR A 152 21.37 9.60 -3.38
CA THR A 152 20.34 8.57 -3.31
C THR A 152 19.35 8.74 -4.45
N ILE A 153 19.06 7.65 -5.17
CA ILE A 153 18.03 7.64 -6.21
C ILE A 153 17.06 6.49 -5.93
N LEU A 154 15.76 6.81 -5.84
CA LEU A 154 14.69 5.83 -5.72
C LEU A 154 14.09 5.56 -7.09
N VAL A 155 14.27 4.34 -7.58
CA VAL A 155 13.62 3.80 -8.77
C VAL A 155 12.39 3.00 -8.34
N ARG A 156 11.29 3.15 -9.05
CA ARG A 156 10.05 2.41 -8.77
C ARG A 156 9.30 2.08 -10.04
N GLY A 157 8.43 1.08 -9.94
CA GLY A 157 7.43 0.81 -10.95
C GLY A 157 6.41 -0.23 -10.52
N PRO A 158 5.34 -0.38 -11.31
CA PRO A 158 4.19 -1.20 -10.94
C PRO A 158 4.60 -2.66 -10.71
N ARG A 159 4.08 -3.26 -9.64
CA ARG A 159 4.32 -4.68 -9.35
C ARG A 159 3.07 -5.32 -8.80
N ASP A 160 2.62 -6.37 -9.47
CA ASP A 160 1.56 -7.19 -8.92
C ASP A 160 2.09 -8.05 -7.78
N TYR A 161 1.38 -8.03 -6.65
CA TYR A 161 1.77 -8.75 -5.44
C TYR A 161 0.97 -10.04 -5.33
N VAL A 162 1.38 -11.05 -6.13
CA VAL A 162 0.66 -12.32 -6.36
C VAL A 162 0.31 -13.06 -5.07
N HIS A 163 1.11 -12.90 -4.00
CA HIS A 163 0.91 -13.57 -2.72
C HIS A 163 -0.08 -12.88 -1.77
N ASN A 164 -0.68 -11.75 -2.14
CA ASN A 164 -1.66 -11.07 -1.27
C ASN A 164 -2.92 -10.69 -2.03
N VAL A 165 -3.85 -11.64 -2.09
CA VAL A 165 -5.20 -11.48 -2.64
C VAL A 165 -5.99 -10.32 -2.03
N ASN A 166 -5.69 -9.92 -0.79
CA ASN A 166 -6.39 -8.81 -0.13
C ASN A 166 -5.89 -7.43 -0.57
N LEU A 167 -4.78 -7.37 -1.33
CA LEU A 167 -4.19 -6.12 -1.79
C LEU A 167 -3.79 -6.19 -3.27
N PRO A 168 -4.76 -6.32 -4.19
CA PRO A 168 -4.51 -6.34 -5.64
C PRO A 168 -3.85 -5.07 -6.14
N LEU A 169 -3.03 -5.15 -7.18
CA LEU A 169 -2.55 -3.96 -7.87
C LEU A 169 -3.75 -3.21 -8.48
N VAL A 170 -4.04 -2.02 -7.96
CA VAL A 170 -5.10 -1.14 -8.48
C VAL A 170 -4.47 0.03 -9.20
N TRP A 171 -5.12 0.46 -10.28
CA TRP A 171 -4.67 1.55 -11.13
C TRP A 171 -5.68 2.69 -11.11
N ARG A 172 -5.19 3.93 -11.22
CA ARG A 172 -6.02 5.11 -11.47
C ARG A 172 -5.30 6.02 -12.48
N LEU A 173 -6.03 6.45 -13.51
CA LEU A 173 -5.56 7.48 -14.43
C LEU A 173 -5.82 8.84 -13.78
N GLY A 174 -4.77 9.62 -13.58
CA GLY A 174 -4.91 10.99 -13.11
C GLY A 174 -5.36 11.94 -14.20
N SER A 175 -5.79 13.11 -13.75
CA SER A 175 -6.16 14.26 -14.59
C SER A 175 -5.01 14.80 -15.44
N ASP A 176 -3.77 14.54 -15.01
CA ASP A 176 -2.52 14.85 -15.70
C ASP A 176 -2.10 13.82 -16.77
N GLY A 177 -2.88 12.75 -16.95
CA GLY A 177 -2.59 11.67 -17.89
C GLY A 177 -1.57 10.64 -17.37
N PHE A 178 -1.10 10.77 -16.13
CA PHE A 178 -0.21 9.79 -15.50
C PHE A 178 -0.98 8.69 -14.77
N LEU A 179 -0.51 7.46 -14.93
CA LEU A 179 -1.02 6.29 -14.24
C LEU A 179 -0.43 6.19 -12.85
N ARG A 180 -1.32 6.17 -11.86
CA ARG A 180 -1.01 5.89 -10.46
C ARG A 180 -1.37 4.45 -10.15
N TYR A 181 -0.55 3.81 -9.32
CA TYR A 181 -0.68 2.40 -8.98
C TYR A 181 -0.51 2.18 -7.47
N SER A 182 -1.31 1.27 -6.92
CA SER A 182 -1.34 1.05 -5.48
C SER A 182 -0.14 0.29 -4.94
N ASN A 183 0.49 -0.55 -5.78
CA ASN A 183 1.59 -1.43 -5.41
C ASN A 183 2.76 -1.21 -6.37
N PHE A 184 3.98 -1.15 -5.84
CA PHE A 184 5.16 -1.03 -6.66
C PHE A 184 6.36 -1.73 -6.09
N SER A 185 7.23 -2.17 -6.97
CA SER A 185 8.59 -2.53 -6.60
C SER A 185 9.38 -1.24 -6.47
N ALA A 186 10.13 -1.10 -5.39
CA ALA A 186 11.04 0.00 -5.14
C ALA A 186 12.48 -0.54 -5.10
N MET A 187 13.40 0.22 -5.68
CA MET A 187 14.83 0.01 -5.60
C MET A 187 15.47 1.35 -5.24
N VAL A 188 16.01 1.43 -4.02
CA VAL A 188 16.73 2.60 -3.53
C VAL A 188 18.22 2.36 -3.74
N LEU A 189 18.85 3.24 -4.50
CA LEU A 189 20.25 3.21 -4.89
C LEU A 189 21.01 4.24 -4.06
N PHE A 190 22.06 3.79 -3.36
CA PHE A 190 22.97 4.66 -2.62
C PHE A 190 24.35 4.63 -3.28
N PHE A 191 24.77 5.79 -3.78
CA PHE A 191 25.98 5.91 -4.58
C PHE A 191 27.20 6.20 -3.72
N GLY A 192 27.90 5.12 -3.35
CA GLY A 192 29.21 5.22 -2.71
C GLY A 192 30.32 5.73 -3.64
N LYS A 193 31.52 5.80 -3.09
CA LYS A 193 32.80 6.11 -3.77
C LYS A 193 33.19 4.98 -4.71
N GLU A 194 33.23 3.73 -4.22
CA GLU A 194 33.68 2.56 -4.98
C GLU A 194 32.59 1.52 -5.25
N LYS A 195 31.48 1.60 -4.51
CA LYS A 195 30.40 0.62 -4.56
C LYS A 195 29.04 1.30 -4.68
N LEU A 196 28.11 0.57 -5.28
CA LEU A 196 26.69 0.87 -5.31
C LEU A 196 26.01 -0.02 -4.27
N TYR A 197 25.28 0.59 -3.34
CA TYR A 197 24.46 -0.14 -2.37
C TYR A 197 23.00 -0.05 -2.79
N LEU A 198 22.30 -1.17 -2.72
CA LEU A 198 20.91 -1.27 -3.16
C LEU A 198 20.04 -1.82 -2.04
N TYR A 199 18.88 -1.21 -1.90
CA TYR A 199 17.77 -1.76 -1.14
C TYR A 199 16.60 -2.00 -2.10
N THR A 200 16.04 -3.19 -2.11
CA THR A 200 14.84 -3.51 -2.91
C THR A 200 13.72 -3.98 -2.00
N SER A 201 12.49 -3.60 -2.35
CA SER A 201 11.28 -4.08 -1.67
C SER A 201 10.04 -3.94 -2.54
N ILE A 202 8.95 -4.57 -2.11
CA ILE A 202 7.61 -4.33 -2.64
C ILE A 202 6.86 -3.45 -1.64
N PHE A 203 6.44 -2.27 -2.08
CA PHE A 203 5.71 -1.30 -1.28
C PHE A 203 4.24 -1.21 -1.71
N ASN A 204 3.35 -1.04 -0.75
CA ASN A 204 1.93 -0.85 -0.98
C ASN A 204 1.43 0.45 -0.31
N THR A 205 0.97 1.38 -1.13
CA THR A 205 0.53 2.71 -0.68
C THR A 205 -0.77 2.67 0.14
N ARG A 206 -1.63 1.66 -0.05
CA ARG A 206 -2.92 1.56 0.66
C ARG A 206 -2.79 1.12 2.12
N ASN A 207 -1.67 0.51 2.49
CA ASN A 207 -1.39 0.12 3.88
C ASN A 207 -0.06 0.65 4.41
N GLY A 208 0.79 1.24 3.56
CA GLY A 208 2.08 1.81 3.96
C GLY A 208 3.15 0.76 4.28
N ILE A 209 2.94 -0.51 3.91
CA ILE A 209 3.82 -1.61 4.29
C ILE A 209 4.80 -1.92 3.14
N SER A 210 6.09 -2.04 3.51
CA SER A 210 7.17 -2.58 2.69
C SER A 210 7.38 -4.07 3.01
N LYS A 211 7.53 -4.92 2.00
CA LYS A 211 7.78 -6.37 2.14
C LYS A 211 8.93 -6.82 1.26
N PHE A 212 9.52 -7.97 1.61
CA PHE A 212 10.69 -8.57 0.95
C PHE A 212 11.86 -7.60 0.83
N PRO A 213 12.35 -7.04 1.97
CA PRO A 213 13.55 -6.23 1.94
C PRO A 213 14.73 -7.11 1.54
N HIS A 214 15.41 -6.74 0.45
CA HIS A 214 16.69 -7.32 0.08
C HIS A 214 17.72 -6.20 -0.07
N VAL A 215 18.92 -6.48 0.43
CA VAL A 215 20.06 -5.57 0.39
C VAL A 215 21.15 -6.17 -0.48
N TYR A 216 21.75 -5.34 -1.31
CA TYR A 216 22.86 -5.72 -2.17
C TYR A 216 23.99 -4.69 -2.10
N GLU A 217 25.21 -5.17 -2.29
CA GLU A 217 26.41 -4.37 -2.42
C GLU A 217 27.10 -4.77 -3.72
N CYS A 218 27.30 -3.82 -4.62
CA CYS A 218 27.90 -4.07 -5.92
C CYS A 218 29.06 -3.10 -6.17
N PRO A 219 30.32 -3.56 -6.17
CA PRO A 219 31.45 -2.74 -6.58
C PRO A 219 31.27 -2.26 -8.03
N TYR A 220 31.49 -0.97 -8.31
CA TYR A 220 31.27 -0.43 -9.66
C TYR A 220 32.10 -1.16 -10.73
N ARG A 221 33.31 -1.61 -10.38
CA ARG A 221 34.18 -2.42 -11.26
C ARG A 221 33.57 -3.74 -11.73
N LYS A 222 32.55 -4.26 -11.03
CA LYS A 222 31.83 -5.48 -11.40
C LYS A 222 30.59 -5.20 -12.23
N ILE A 223 30.11 -3.95 -12.26
CA ILE A 223 28.94 -3.59 -13.07
C ILE A 223 29.38 -3.45 -14.52
N ARG A 224 28.85 -4.30 -15.37
CA ARG A 224 29.13 -4.29 -16.82
C ARG A 224 28.28 -3.26 -17.54
N SER A 225 27.01 -3.16 -17.13
CA SER A 225 26.07 -2.19 -17.70
C SER A 225 24.92 -1.91 -16.76
N ALA A 226 24.33 -0.72 -16.88
CA ALA A 226 23.01 -0.41 -16.38
C ALA A 226 22.18 0.18 -17.51
N GLY A 227 20.90 -0.18 -17.58
CA GLY A 227 20.06 0.21 -18.70
C GLY A 227 18.58 0.04 -18.44
N LEU A 228 17.80 0.48 -19.41
CA LEU A 228 16.37 0.21 -19.48
C LEU A 228 16.12 -0.78 -20.63
N GLU A 229 15.51 -1.91 -20.31
CA GLU A 229 15.26 -3.00 -21.24
C GLU A 229 13.76 -3.27 -21.38
N ASP A 230 13.30 -3.51 -22.61
CA ASP A 230 11.97 -4.02 -22.86
C ASP A 230 11.98 -5.54 -22.72
N ARG A 231 11.14 -6.07 -21.84
CA ARG A 231 11.01 -7.51 -21.62
C ARG A 231 9.56 -7.95 -21.74
N VAL A 232 9.37 -9.07 -22.42
CA VAL A 232 8.11 -9.80 -22.43
C VAL A 232 8.23 -10.89 -21.38
N LEU A 233 7.48 -10.77 -20.29
CA LEU A 233 7.53 -11.70 -19.17
C LEU A 233 6.21 -12.45 -19.05
N GLU A 234 6.29 -13.77 -18.96
CA GLU A 234 5.15 -14.60 -18.57
C GLU A 234 5.10 -14.63 -17.04
N THR A 235 4.06 -14.02 -16.47
CA THR A 235 3.85 -13.92 -15.04
C THR A 235 2.55 -14.62 -14.64
N VAL A 236 2.47 -15.05 -13.39
CA VAL A 236 1.22 -15.59 -12.84
C VAL A 236 0.47 -14.44 -12.18
N SER A 237 -0.71 -14.11 -12.71
CA SER A 237 -1.60 -13.13 -12.09
C SER A 237 -2.11 -13.62 -10.73
N GLN A 238 -2.69 -12.72 -9.94
CA GLN A 238 -3.36 -13.09 -8.68
C GLN A 238 -4.47 -14.15 -8.82
N GLN A 239 -5.00 -14.33 -10.04
CA GLN A 239 -6.02 -15.35 -10.33
C GLN A 239 -5.41 -16.70 -10.72
N ASN A 240 -4.11 -16.91 -10.49
CA ASN A 240 -3.35 -18.08 -10.94
C ASN A 240 -3.43 -18.33 -12.45
N LYS A 241 -3.67 -17.30 -13.24
CA LYS A 241 -3.63 -17.37 -14.71
C LYS A 241 -2.28 -16.86 -15.18
N SER A 242 -1.66 -17.61 -16.10
CA SER A 242 -0.53 -17.09 -16.87
C SER A 242 -0.97 -15.85 -17.65
N VAL A 243 -0.19 -14.79 -17.53
CA VAL A 243 -0.37 -13.52 -18.23
C VAL A 243 0.98 -13.14 -18.81
N VAL A 244 1.00 -12.88 -20.12
CA VAL A 244 2.15 -12.28 -20.78
C VAL A 244 2.08 -10.77 -20.61
N GLN A 245 3.12 -10.16 -20.05
CA GLN A 245 3.22 -8.73 -19.80
C GLN A 245 4.39 -8.12 -20.57
N ASN A 246 4.14 -6.99 -21.23
CA ASN A 246 5.15 -6.17 -21.89
C ASN A 246 5.63 -5.09 -20.91
N LEU A 247 6.82 -5.30 -20.35
CA LEU A 247 7.35 -4.47 -19.26
C LEU A 247 8.62 -3.74 -19.69
N ARG A 248 8.76 -2.50 -19.21
CA ARG A 248 10.04 -1.80 -19.18
C ARG A 248 10.72 -2.10 -17.85
N MET A 249 11.94 -2.61 -17.89
CA MET A 249 12.72 -2.98 -16.73
C MET A 249 13.94 -2.07 -16.60
N PHE A 250 14.22 -1.57 -15.40
CA PHE A 250 15.53 -1.07 -15.05
C PHE A 250 16.41 -2.24 -14.64
N VAL A 251 17.56 -2.39 -15.31
CA VAL A 251 18.44 -3.55 -15.18
C VAL A 251 19.85 -3.08 -14.84
N ILE A 252 20.45 -3.70 -13.83
CA ILE A 252 21.87 -3.61 -13.49
C ILE A 252 22.47 -4.99 -13.72
N ASP A 253 23.42 -5.06 -14.65
CA ASP A 253 24.10 -6.29 -15.04
C ASP A 253 25.50 -6.33 -14.42
N SER A 254 25.75 -7.35 -13.61
CA SER A 254 27.03 -7.57 -12.93
C SER A 254 27.78 -8.82 -13.40
N GLY A 255 27.30 -9.51 -14.45
CA GLY A 255 27.86 -10.80 -14.83
C GLY A 255 27.36 -11.40 -16.16
N ASP A 256 27.54 -12.70 -16.34
CA ASP A 256 27.14 -13.42 -17.57
C ASP A 256 25.81 -14.18 -17.40
N GLU A 257 25.47 -14.56 -16.16
CA GLU A 257 24.26 -15.34 -15.87
C GLU A 257 23.07 -14.42 -15.56
N GLU A 258 21.84 -14.85 -15.88
CA GLU A 258 20.63 -14.09 -15.51
C GLU A 258 20.50 -13.89 -14.00
N ALA A 259 21.06 -14.80 -13.18
CA ALA A 259 21.09 -14.69 -11.73
C ALA A 259 21.95 -13.50 -11.24
N GLU A 260 22.82 -12.95 -12.08
CA GLU A 260 23.70 -11.83 -11.79
C GLU A 260 23.11 -10.48 -12.26
N LYS A 261 21.85 -10.49 -12.71
CA LYS A 261 21.10 -9.29 -13.12
C LYS A 261 20.09 -8.90 -12.07
N LEU A 262 20.21 -7.66 -11.57
CA LEU A 262 19.19 -7.05 -10.75
C LEU A 262 18.24 -6.27 -11.64
N ALA A 263 16.97 -6.64 -11.66
CA ALA A 263 15.96 -6.02 -12.51
C ALA A 263 14.73 -5.59 -11.69
N VAL A 264 14.23 -4.39 -11.95
CA VAL A 264 12.99 -3.87 -11.38
C VAL A 264 12.09 -3.33 -12.48
N THR A 265 10.80 -3.62 -12.42
CA THR A 265 9.82 -3.05 -13.35
C THR A 265 9.72 -1.55 -13.11
N VAL A 266 9.76 -0.77 -14.19
CA VAL A 266 9.59 0.70 -14.16
C VAL A 266 8.36 1.16 -14.95
N ALA A 267 7.92 0.39 -15.95
CA ALA A 267 6.65 0.64 -16.64
C ALA A 267 6.00 -0.67 -17.12
N ASP A 268 4.67 -0.63 -17.26
CA ASP A 268 3.85 -1.71 -17.82
C ASP A 268 3.14 -1.15 -19.07
N TYR A 269 3.59 -1.57 -20.25
CA TYR A 269 3.07 -1.06 -21.52
C TYR A 269 1.65 -1.52 -21.82
N ASP A 270 1.26 -2.69 -21.32
CA ASP A 270 -0.10 -3.19 -21.49
C ASP A 270 -1.08 -2.37 -20.65
N ALA A 271 -0.69 -2.02 -19.42
CA ALA A 271 -1.46 -1.10 -18.58
C ALA A 271 -1.54 0.30 -19.18
N MET A 272 -0.42 0.86 -19.67
CA MET A 272 -0.39 2.17 -20.36
C MET A 272 -1.34 2.20 -21.55
N ARG A 273 -1.33 1.16 -22.40
CA ARG A 273 -2.21 1.04 -23.57
C ARG A 273 -3.67 0.89 -23.17
N ARG A 274 -3.97 0.00 -22.21
CA ARG A 274 -5.33 -0.30 -21.76
C ARG A 274 -5.99 0.90 -21.10
N LEU A 275 -5.24 1.64 -20.28
CA LEU A 275 -5.75 2.77 -19.50
C LEU A 275 -5.51 4.13 -20.19
N LYS A 276 -4.84 4.14 -21.34
CA LYS A 276 -4.54 5.35 -22.13
C LYS A 276 -3.81 6.43 -21.32
N GLY A 277 -2.80 6.03 -20.54
CA GLY A 277 -1.99 6.92 -19.72
C GLY A 277 -0.51 6.56 -19.74
N ASN A 278 0.29 7.43 -19.12
CA ASN A 278 1.75 7.28 -19.08
C ASN A 278 2.25 6.94 -17.67
N ILE A 279 3.39 6.25 -17.58
CA ILE A 279 4.11 6.03 -16.32
C ILE A 279 5.40 6.84 -16.39
N ASP A 280 5.66 7.68 -15.38
CA ASP A 280 6.93 8.39 -15.26
C ASP A 280 8.01 7.46 -14.70
N TYR A 281 9.02 7.18 -15.52
CA TYR A 281 10.20 6.42 -15.16
C TYR A 281 11.50 7.24 -15.28
N SER A 282 11.41 8.58 -15.27
CA SER A 282 12.57 9.49 -15.36
C SER A 282 13.63 9.24 -14.28
N LYS A 283 13.22 8.81 -13.07
CA LYS A 283 14.16 8.41 -12.01
C LYS A 283 15.01 7.20 -12.38
N ALA A 284 14.46 6.27 -13.18
CA ALA A 284 15.22 5.14 -13.69
C ALA A 284 16.24 5.59 -14.74
N GLU A 285 15.87 6.52 -15.63
CA GLU A 285 16.80 7.12 -16.59
C GLU A 285 17.93 7.88 -15.88
N GLN A 286 17.60 8.64 -14.83
CA GLN A 286 18.57 9.32 -13.97
C GLN A 286 19.52 8.31 -13.32
N ALA A 287 18.99 7.20 -12.78
CA ALA A 287 19.79 6.14 -12.18
C ALA A 287 20.77 5.51 -13.17
N VAL A 288 20.31 5.17 -14.38
CA VAL A 288 21.19 4.67 -15.45
C VAL A 288 22.33 5.64 -15.71
N LYS A 289 22.02 6.93 -15.89
CA LYS A 289 23.03 7.96 -16.14
C LYS A 289 24.04 8.06 -15.01
N SER A 290 23.59 8.07 -13.75
CA SER A 290 24.48 8.14 -12.58
C SER A 290 25.37 6.91 -12.46
N ILE A 291 24.85 5.71 -12.70
CA ILE A 291 25.64 4.47 -12.66
C ILE A 291 26.68 4.45 -13.77
N MET A 292 26.28 4.73 -15.02
CA MET A 292 27.20 4.73 -16.16
C MET A 292 28.32 5.77 -15.99
N ASN A 293 28.01 6.95 -15.44
CA ASN A 293 29.01 7.97 -15.11
C ASN A 293 30.01 7.52 -14.02
N LYS A 294 29.57 6.68 -13.07
CA LYS A 294 30.47 6.12 -12.04
C LYS A 294 31.38 5.05 -12.63
N ILE A 295 30.85 4.17 -13.48
CA ILE A 295 31.63 3.14 -14.18
C ILE A 295 32.70 3.78 -15.06
N SER A 296 32.35 4.78 -15.87
CA SER A 296 33.28 5.43 -16.81
C SER A 296 34.41 6.22 -16.13
N LYS A 297 34.25 6.60 -14.85
CA LYS A 297 35.30 7.29 -14.09
C LYS A 297 36.33 6.32 -13.50
N LEU A 298 36.01 5.03 -13.47
CA LEU A 298 36.85 3.96 -12.90
C LEU A 298 37.54 3.11 -13.96
N SER A 299 37.14 3.24 -15.22
CA SER A 299 37.81 2.70 -16.41
C SER A 299 38.93 3.62 -16.89
#